data_AF-A0A963E4B6-F1
#
_entry.id   AF-A0A963E4B6-F1
#
_cell.length_a   1.000
_cell.length_b   1.000
_cell.length_c   1.000
_cell.angle_alpha   90.00
_cell.angle_beta   90.00
_cell.angle_gamma   90.00
#
_symmetry.space_group_name_H-M   'P 1'
#
loop_
_entity.id
_entity.type
_entity.pdbx_description
1 polymer ?
#
loop_
_entity_poly.entity_id
_entity_poly.type
_entity_poly.pdbx_seq_one_letter_code
_entity_poly.pdbx_strand_id
1 'polypeptide(L)'
;MHTHINDRGVMRMRQVPAIEIDAAGQTQLKPGGYHVMLLDLQASLKEGDTVPLTLRFDDGSTKEIDAAVKKPQTVMPAGDGAMKH
;
A
#
# COMPACT_ATOMS: atom_id res chain seq x y z
N MET A 1 7.85 0.81 4.54
CA MET A 1 7.00 0.14 3.53
C MET A 1 6.42 -1.12 4.15
N HIS A 2 5.25 -1.58 3.71
CA HIS A 2 4.64 -2.84 4.19
C HIS A 2 4.24 -3.72 3.00
N THR A 3 4.42 -5.03 3.15
CA THR A 3 3.96 -6.04 2.21
C THR A 3 3.04 -7.03 2.90
N HIS A 4 2.23 -7.74 2.11
CA HIS A 4 1.46 -8.88 2.59
C HIS A 4 2.15 -10.16 2.13
N ILE A 5 2.47 -11.04 3.08
CA ILE A 5 2.92 -12.40 2.78
C ILE A 5 1.79 -13.38 3.10
N ASN A 6 1.57 -14.34 2.20
CA ASN A 6 0.69 -15.46 2.48
C ASN A 6 1.51 -16.49 3.27
N ASP A 7 1.22 -16.60 4.57
CA ASP A 7 1.78 -17.63 5.43
C ASP A 7 0.68 -18.66 5.72
N ARG A 8 0.71 -19.77 4.98
CA ARG A 8 -0.20 -20.92 5.16
C ARG A 8 -1.68 -20.54 5.11
N GLY A 9 -2.08 -19.69 4.16
CA GLY A 9 -3.45 -19.23 3.97
C GLY A 9 -3.82 -17.99 4.78
N VAL A 10 -2.92 -17.50 5.64
CA VAL A 10 -3.13 -16.27 6.42
C VAL A 10 -2.32 -15.14 5.80
N MET A 11 -3.00 -14.08 5.38
CA MET A 11 -2.37 -12.85 4.92
C MET A 11 -1.77 -12.11 6.13
N ARG A 12 -0.44 -12.02 6.20
CA ARG A 12 0.27 -11.29 7.26
C ARG A 12 0.94 -10.04 6.69
N MET A 13 0.74 -8.91 7.35
CA MET A 13 1.46 -7.67 7.03
C MET A 13 2.86 -7.73 7.63
N ARG A 14 3.89 -7.49 6.82
CA ARG A 14 5.28 -7.38 7.28
C ARG A 14 5.87 -6.07 6.80
N GLN A 15 6.51 -5.33 7.70
CA GLN A 15 7.30 -4.16 7.32
C GLN A 15 8.49 -4.62 6.48
N VAL A 16 8.68 -3.98 5.33
CA VAL A 16 9.85 -4.17 4.47
C VAL A 16 10.66 -2.87 4.43
N PRO A 17 11.99 -2.97 4.44
CA PRO A 17 12.86 -1.79 4.42
C PRO A 17 12.81 -1.07 3.07
N ALA A 18 12.67 -1.82 1.98
CA ALA A 18 12.57 -1.31 0.62
C ALA A 18 11.65 -2.21 -0.22
N ILE A 19 11.29 -1.70 -1.40
CA ILE A 19 10.60 -2.46 -2.45
C ILE A 19 11.55 -2.50 -3.63
N GLU A 20 11.87 -3.71 -4.11
CA GLU A 20 12.62 -3.88 -5.35
C GLU A 20 11.72 -3.55 -6.54
N ILE A 21 12.29 -2.82 -7.49
CA ILE A 21 11.69 -2.54 -8.80
C ILE A 21 12.56 -3.24 -9.81
N ASP A 22 12.07 -4.36 -10.36
CA ASP A 22 12.81 -5.13 -11.35
C ASP A 22 13.14 -4.27 -12.58
N ALA A 23 14.32 -4.48 -13.17
CA ALA A 23 14.73 -3.80 -14.39
C ALA A 23 13.74 -4.13 -15.52
N ALA A 24 13.17 -3.08 -16.15
CA ALA A 24 12.06 -3.17 -17.12
C ALA A 24 10.74 -3.75 -16.56
N GLY A 25 10.63 -3.91 -15.24
CA GLY A 25 9.42 -4.34 -14.54
C GLY A 25 8.59 -3.19 -14.02
N GLN A 26 7.44 -3.53 -13.44
CA GLN A 26 6.57 -2.59 -12.74
C GLN A 26 6.20 -3.17 -11.38
N THR A 27 6.50 -2.43 -10.31
CA THR A 27 5.99 -2.78 -8.97
C THR A 27 4.74 -1.96 -8.67
N GLN A 28 3.61 -2.64 -8.49
CA GLN A 28 2.33 -2.00 -8.21
C GLN A 28 2.06 -1.92 -6.71
N LEU A 29 1.82 -0.70 -6.21
CA LEU A 29 1.32 -0.48 -4.86
C LEU A 29 -0.21 -0.61 -4.87
N LYS A 30 -0.75 -1.56 -4.09
CA LYS A 30 -2.20 -1.78 -3.99
C LYS A 30 -2.59 -2.36 -2.63
N PRO A 31 -3.84 -2.12 -2.18
CA PRO A 31 -4.38 -2.81 -1.01
C PRO A 31 -4.25 -4.34 -1.14
N GLY A 32 -3.82 -5.01 -0.07
CA GLY A 32 -3.54 -6.47 -0.08
C GLY A 32 -2.20 -6.88 -0.68
N GLY A 33 -1.40 -5.92 -1.19
CA GLY A 33 -0.02 -6.12 -1.63
C GLY A 33 0.92 -5.13 -0.96
N TYR A 34 1.85 -4.58 -1.74
CA TYR A 34 2.73 -3.50 -1.29
C TYR A 34 1.96 -2.20 -1.08
N HIS A 35 2.20 -1.53 0.06
CA HIS A 35 1.59 -0.24 0.35
C HIS A 35 2.50 0.64 1.23
N VAL A 36 2.36 1.95 1.07
CA VAL A 36 2.97 2.96 1.93
C VAL A 36 2.02 3.18 3.11
N MET A 37 2.56 3.12 4.32
CA MET A 37 1.82 3.48 5.53
C MET A 37 2.28 4.86 5.96
N LEU A 38 1.33 5.79 6.06
CA LEU A 38 1.56 7.10 6.64
C LEU A 38 1.31 6.99 8.14
N LEU A 39 2.33 7.30 8.94
CA LEU A 39 2.27 7.32 10.41
C LEU A 39 2.37 8.78 10.86
N ASP A 40 1.84 9.07 12.06
CA ASP A 40 1.92 10.41 12.69
C ASP A 40 1.47 11.56 11.78
N LEU A 41 0.29 11.40 11.19
CA LEU A 41 -0.34 12.47 10.40
C LEU A 41 -0.59 13.70 11.29
N GLN A 42 0.08 14.81 10.97
CA GLN A 42 -0.09 16.09 11.68
C GLN A 42 -1.47 16.73 11.44
N ALA A 43 -2.15 16.34 10.36
CA ALA A 43 -3.49 16.80 10.04
C ALA A 43 -4.37 15.61 9.61
N SER A 44 -5.65 15.65 9.99
CA SER A 44 -6.63 14.67 9.55
C SER A 44 -6.82 14.74 8.03
N LEU A 45 -6.66 13.61 7.35
CA LEU A 45 -6.90 13.48 5.92
C LEU A 45 -8.42 13.50 5.64
N LYS A 46 -8.90 14.40 4.78
CA LYS A 46 -10.31 14.45 4.35
C LYS A 46 -10.44 13.94 2.92
N GLU A 47 -11.58 13.33 2.63
CA GLU A 47 -11.91 12.90 1.28
C GLU A 47 -11.87 14.09 0.30
N GLY A 48 -11.19 13.92 -0.82
CA GLY A 48 -10.98 14.98 -1.80
C GLY A 48 -9.70 15.79 -1.59
N ASP A 49 -9.04 15.64 -0.45
CA ASP A 49 -7.71 16.22 -0.25
C ASP A 49 -6.69 15.52 -1.17
N THR A 50 -5.64 16.25 -1.52
CA THR A 50 -4.48 15.71 -2.23
C THR A 50 -3.25 15.86 -1.34
N VAL A 51 -2.60 14.73 -1.08
CA VAL A 51 -1.37 14.68 -0.28
C VAL A 51 -0.19 14.55 -1.23
N PRO A 52 0.66 15.59 -1.39
CA PRO A 52 1.89 15.44 -2.13
C PRO A 52 2.84 14.52 -1.35
N LEU A 53 3.36 13.50 -2.03
CA LEU A 53 4.34 12.55 -1.49
C LEU A 53 5.58 12.57 -2.38
N THR A 54 6.75 12.66 -1.77
CA THR A 54 8.03 12.53 -2.49
C THR A 54 8.56 11.11 -2.28
N LEU A 55 8.63 10.33 -3.35
CA LEU A 55 9.32 9.05 -3.38
C LEU A 55 10.80 9.29 -3.67
N ARG A 56 11.68 8.73 -2.86
CA ARG A 56 13.13 8.77 -3.09
C ARG A 56 13.61 7.37 -3.46
N PHE A 57 14.30 7.26 -4.57
CA PHE A 57 14.89 6.02 -5.06
C PHE A 57 16.36 5.92 -4.62
N ASP A 58 16.92 4.72 -4.68
CA ASP A 58 18.29 4.42 -4.27
C ASP A 58 19.34 4.98 -5.25
N ASP A 59 18.96 5.19 -6.51
CA ASP A 59 19.75 5.90 -7.53
C ASP A 59 19.92 7.41 -7.24
N GLY A 60 19.30 7.91 -6.17
CA GLY A 60 19.34 9.32 -5.76
C GLY A 60 18.28 10.20 -6.42
N SER A 61 17.46 9.65 -7.31
CA SER A 61 16.33 10.36 -7.91
C SER A 61 15.17 10.50 -6.93
N THR A 62 14.38 11.56 -7.14
CA THR A 62 13.13 11.79 -6.43
C THR A 62 11.98 11.92 -7.41
N LYS A 63 10.81 11.48 -6.98
CA LYS A 63 9.56 11.63 -7.73
C LYS A 63 8.47 12.11 -6.81
N GLU A 64 7.94 13.29 -7.11
CA GLU A 64 6.75 13.81 -6.46
C GLU A 64 5.51 13.17 -7.10
N ILE A 65 4.60 12.72 -6.23
CA ILE A 65 3.30 12.17 -6.63
C ILE A 65 2.22 12.82 -5.78
N ASP A 66 1.10 13.12 -6.44
CA ASP A 66 -0.09 13.64 -5.77
C ASP A 66 -1.02 12.48 -5.43
N ALA A 67 -1.10 12.14 -4.14
CA ALA A 67 -1.95 11.07 -3.66
C ALA A 67 -3.32 11.64 -3.25
N ALA A 68 -4.35 11.38 -4.05
CA ALA A 68 -5.73 11.74 -3.71
C ALA A 68 -6.23 10.90 -2.53
N VAL A 69 -6.70 11.58 -1.47
CA VAL A 69 -7.30 10.95 -0.30
C VAL A 69 -8.69 10.46 -0.67
N LYS A 70 -8.87 9.15 -0.63
CA LYS A 70 -10.15 8.48 -0.80
C LYS A 70 -10.52 7.80 0.49
N LYS A 71 -11.83 7.67 0.75
CA LYS A 71 -12.30 6.79 1.84
C LYS A 71 -11.66 5.41 1.66
N PRO A 72 -11.25 4.74 2.76
CA PRO A 72 -10.79 3.37 2.67
C PRO A 72 -11.90 2.59 1.97
N GLN A 73 -11.65 2.18 0.74
CA GLN A 73 -12.47 1.14 0.14
C GLN A 73 -12.21 -0.06 1.04
N THR A 74 -13.22 -0.45 1.81
CA THR A 74 -13.23 -1.73 2.51
C THR A 74 -12.92 -2.78 1.46
N VAL A 75 -11.65 -3.15 1.34
CA VAL A 75 -11.26 -4.41 0.77
C VAL A 75 -11.68 -5.41 1.82
N MET A 76 -12.94 -5.84 1.71
CA MET A 76 -13.35 -7.07 2.37
C MET A 76 -12.28 -8.09 2.00
N PRO A 77 -11.64 -8.79 2.97
CA PRO A 77 -10.98 -10.02 2.59
C PRO A 77 -12.05 -10.86 1.88
N ALA A 78 -11.71 -11.38 0.70
CA ALA A 78 -12.49 -12.44 0.10
C ALA A 78 -12.45 -13.61 1.09
N GLY A 79 -13.40 -13.61 2.02
CA GLY A 79 -13.73 -14.74 2.84
C GLY A 79 -14.52 -15.69 1.95
N ASP A 80 -13.83 -16.71 1.45
CA ASP A 80 -14.46 -17.97 1.07
C ASP A 80 -15.23 -18.51 2.27
N GLY A 81 -16.49 -18.11 2.37
CA GLY A 81 -17.46 -18.57 3.34
C GLY A 81 -18.51 -19.41 2.65
N ALA A 82 -18.13 -20.65 2.31
CA ALA A 82 -19.11 -21.69 2.01
C ALA A 82 -20.02 -21.88 3.23
N MET A 83 -21.29 -21.53 3.10
CA MET A 83 -22.36 -22.00 4.00
C MET A 83 -23.51 -22.48 3.12
N LYS A 84 -23.43 -23.76 2.74
CA LYS A 84 -24.59 -24.62 2.54
C LYS A 84 -25.45 -24.55 3.80
N HIS A 85 -26.76 -24.37 3.67
CA HIS A 85 -27.80 -25.17 4.33
C HIS A 85 -29.14 -24.89 3.64
#